data_AF-A0A100JWX1-F1
#
_entry.id   AF-A0A100JWX1-F1
#
_cell.length_a   1.000
_cell.length_b   1.000
_cell.length_c   1.000
_cell.angle_alpha   90.00
_cell.angle_beta   90.00
_cell.angle_gamma   90.00
#
_symmetry.space_group_name_H-M   'P 1'
#
loop_
_entity.id
_entity.type
_entity.pdbx_description
1 polymer ?
#
loop_
_entity_poly.entity_id
_entity_poly.type
_entity_poly.pdbx_seq_one_letter_code
_entity_poly.pdbx_strand_id
1 'polypeptide(L)' 'MSYWAAEATGGHFTPNDEVDRILWLDPDAARSRLTQPRDRELVDEFLAALRHA' A
#
# COMPACT_ATOMS: atom_id res chain seq x y z
N MET A 1 11.36 -11.90 5.30
CA MET A 1 10.30 -11.29 4.45
C MET A 1 10.70 -9.87 4.15
N SER A 2 10.57 -9.43 2.91
CA SER A 2 11.00 -8.12 2.43
C SER A 2 9.86 -7.44 1.67
N TYR A 3 9.83 -6.11 1.68
CA TYR A 3 8.86 -5.28 0.95
C TYR A 3 9.61 -4.31 0.02
N TRP A 4 8.92 -3.86 -1.03
CA TRP A 4 9.45 -2.91 -2.02
C TRP A 4 8.42 -1.84 -2.32
N ALA A 5 8.90 -0.62 -2.55
CA ALA A 5 8.13 0.45 -3.20
C ALA A 5 7.87 0.06 -4.66
N ALA A 6 6.64 0.24 -5.13
CA ALA A 6 6.26 -0.03 -6.51
C ALA A 6 5.43 1.11 -7.08
N GLU A 7 5.69 1.44 -8.35
CA GLU A 7 4.91 2.39 -9.13
C GLU A 7 3.95 1.62 -10.05
N ALA A 8 2.70 2.06 -10.11
CA ALA A 8 1.72 1.48 -11.03
C ALA A 8 2.03 1.93 -12.47
N THR A 9 2.36 0.98 -13.34
CA THR A 9 2.68 1.26 -14.76
C THR A 9 1.47 1.12 -15.69
N GLY A 10 0.34 0.62 -15.19
CA GLY A 10 -0.92 0.42 -15.93
C GLY A 10 -1.69 -0.80 -15.45
N GLY A 11 -2.84 -1.07 -16.08
CA GLY A 11 -3.71 -2.22 -15.77
C GLY A 11 -5.02 -1.85 -15.07
N HIS A 12 -5.90 -2.82 -14.88
CA HIS A 12 -7.13 -2.68 -14.12
C HIS A 12 -7.32 -3.85 -13.15
N PHE A 13 -7.96 -3.57 -12.02
CA PHE A 13 -8.34 -4.62 -11.06
C PHE A 13 -9.60 -5.36 -11.52
N THR A 14 -9.64 -6.68 -11.31
CA THR A 14 -10.84 -7.52 -11.42
C THR A 14 -10.95 -8.34 -10.14
N PRO A 15 -12.04 -8.23 -9.36
CA PRO A 15 -12.24 -9.01 -8.14
C PRO A 15 -12.14 -10.52 -8.38
N ASN A 16 -11.71 -11.25 -7.36
CA ASN A 16 -11.67 -12.71 -7.34
C ASN A 16 -11.96 -13.25 -5.93
N ASP A 17 -11.83 -14.56 -5.73
CA ASP A 17 -12.16 -15.22 -4.47
C ASP A 17 -11.23 -14.83 -3.30
N GLU A 18 -10.02 -14.34 -3.59
CA GLU A 18 -9.03 -13.92 -2.59
C GLU A 18 -9.14 -12.43 -2.26
N VAL A 19 -9.39 -11.59 -3.27
CA VAL A 19 -9.44 -10.13 -3.14
C VAL A 19 -10.72 -9.60 -3.77
N ASP A 20 -11.57 -9.00 -2.94
CA ASP A 20 -12.84 -8.41 -3.37
C ASP A 20 -12.65 -7.01 -3.95
N ARG A 21 -11.71 -6.22 -3.40
CA ARG A 21 -11.56 -4.79 -3.70
C ARG A 21 -10.11 -4.29 -3.59
N ILE A 22 -9.76 -3.34 -4.47
CA ILE A 22 -8.57 -2.49 -4.37
C ILE A 22 -9.03 -1.03 -4.32
N LEU A 23 -8.47 -0.26 -3.39
CA LEU A 23 -8.72 1.16 -3.22
C LEU A 23 -7.39 1.91 -3.27
N TRP A 24 -7.33 2.93 -4.12
CA TRP A 24 -6.25 3.92 -4.10
C TRP A 24 -6.61 5.00 -3.09
N LEU A 25 -5.71 5.25 -2.14
CA LEU A 25 -5.96 6.13 -1.00
C LEU A 25 -4.72 6.97 -0.74
N ASP A 26 -4.92 8.16 -0.17
CA ASP A 26 -3.85 8.92 0.44
C ASP A 26 -3.23 8.13 1.62
N PRO A 27 -1.92 8.33 1.92
CA PRO A 27 -1.20 7.52 2.91
C PRO A 27 -1.86 7.48 4.30
N ASP A 28 -2.37 8.61 4.80
CA ASP A 28 -3.04 8.70 6.11
C ASP A 28 -4.33 7.87 6.16
N ALA A 29 -5.08 7.86 5.06
CA ALA A 29 -6.30 7.07 4.93
C ALA A 29 -5.98 5.57 4.80
N ALA A 30 -4.91 5.22 4.08
CA ALA A 30 -4.44 3.84 3.98
C ALA A 30 -4.00 3.31 5.37
N ARG A 31 -3.16 4.06 6.08
CA ARG A 31 -2.69 3.71 7.45
C ARG A 31 -3.85 3.44 8.41
N SER A 32 -4.89 4.26 8.34
CA SER A 32 -6.08 4.13 9.19
C SER A 32 -6.93 2.90 8.88
N ARG A 33 -6.88 2.37 7.65
CA ARG A 33 -7.65 1.20 7.22
C ARG A 33 -6.91 -0.13 7.39
N LEU A 34 -5.58 -0.11 7.38
CA LEU A 34 -4.78 -1.32 7.59
C LEU A 34 -5.05 -1.90 8.98
N THR A 35 -5.37 -3.20 9.04
CA THR A 35 -5.69 -3.91 10.28
C THR A 35 -4.45 -4.49 10.94
N GLN A 36 -3.47 -4.93 10.14
CA GLN A 36 -2.21 -5.45 10.63
C GLN A 36 -1.28 -4.30 11.06
N PRO A 37 -0.84 -4.27 12.33
CA PRO A 37 0.01 -3.18 12.84
C PRO A 37 1.29 -2.97 12.04
N ARG A 38 1.96 -4.07 11.64
CA ARG A 38 3.18 -4.04 10.83
C ARG A 38 2.98 -3.35 9.49
N ASP A 39 1.84 -3.56 8.84
CA ASP A 39 1.60 -2.95 7.53
C ASP A 39 1.44 -1.42 7.64
N ARG A 40 1.01 -0.92 8.80
CA ARG A 40 0.97 0.53 9.05
C ARG A 40 2.37 1.13 9.11
N GLU A 41 3.31 0.43 9.74
CA GLU A 41 4.72 0.85 9.84
C GLU A 41 5.37 0.93 8.45
N LEU A 42 5.05 -0.01 7.57
CA LEU A 42 5.56 -0.01 6.19
C LEU A 42 5.12 1.22 5.37
N VAL A 43 3.94 1.79 5.65
CA VAL A 43 3.51 3.05 5.02
C VAL A 43 4.43 4.21 5.44
N ASP A 44 4.79 4.29 6.72
CA ASP A 44 5.70 5.33 7.22
C ASP A 44 7.10 5.18 6.62
N GLU A 45 7.60 3.93 6.55
CA GLU A 45 8.89 3.61 5.93
C GLU A 45 8.92 3.96 4.45
N PHE A 46 7.84 3.65 3.72
CA PHE A 46 7.69 4.02 2.31
C PHE A 46 7.78 5.53 2.10
N LEU A 47 7.03 6.32 2.90
CA LEU A 47 7.08 7.77 2.83
C LEU A 47 8.46 8.33 3.19
N ALA A 48 9.17 7.70 4.14
CA ALA A 48 10.54 8.07 4.45
C ALA A 48 11.48 7.81 3.27
N ALA A 49 11.41 6.63 2.65
CA ALA A 49 12.22 6.28 1.49
C ALA A 49 11.99 7.24 0.31
N LEU A 50 10.73 7.65 0.06
CA LEU A 50 10.42 8.60 -1.01
C LEU A 50 11.00 10.00 -0.78
N ARG A 51 11.15 10.46 0.46
CA ARG A 51 11.79 11.76 0.76
C ARG A 51 13.29 11.77 0.51
N HIS A 52 13.89 10.59 0.37
CA HIS A 52 15.32 10.41 0.14
C HIS A 52 15.66 10.02 -1.30
N ALA A 53 14.65 9.85 -2.16
CA ALA A 53 14.78 9.61 -3.59
C ALA A 53 14.76 10.93 -4.37
#